data_AF-A0A963Y5M7-F1
#
_entry.id   AF-A0A963Y5M7-F1
#
_cell.length_a   1.000
_cell.length_b   1.000
_cell.length_c   1.000
_cell.angle_alpha   90.00
_cell.angle_beta   90.00
_cell.angle_gamma   90.00
#
_symmetry.space_group_name_H-M   'P 1'
#
loop_
_entity.id
_entity.type
_entity.pdbx_description
1 polymer ?
#
loop_
_entity_poly.entity_id
_entity_poly.type
_entity_poly.pdbx_seq_one_letter_code
_entity_poly.pdbx_strand_id
1 'polypeptide(L)'
;GMAASLAPAIHYAEAGVPVAPRVAFDWPEAETRLSGAARGFYLDQGKALCVGQVFRSPGQAEVLRRIASEGRAGFYSGEVAEDMVASLKAAGGSHTLEDFAATACAYTDPVSGSYRDHDLVEHPPNGQGATAILMLNILSHFDLPSLDPLGAARAHLEAEATRLAYDARDRFIADPDHTSRLGHMLAPETAAGLAALIDPSRAMDRVTERTEAVHRDTVYITVVDRDRMAVSLIYST
;
A
#
# COMPACT_ATOMS: atom_id res chain seq x y z
N GLY A 1 25.61 0.46 -2.23
CA GLY A 1 25.45 -0.99 -2.32
C GLY A 1 24.61 -1.48 -1.15
N MET A 2 24.01 -2.68 -1.26
CA MET A 2 22.99 -3.17 -0.31
C MET A 2 23.41 -3.04 1.16
N ALA A 3 24.63 -3.44 1.51
CA ALA A 3 25.14 -3.34 2.88
C ALA A 3 25.15 -1.91 3.43
N ALA A 4 25.55 -0.92 2.64
CA ALA A 4 25.54 0.48 3.07
C ALA A 4 24.10 1.02 3.22
N SER A 5 23.19 0.63 2.32
CA SER A 5 21.79 1.04 2.35
C SER A 5 21.02 0.45 3.54
N LEU A 6 21.34 -0.79 3.94
CA LEU A 6 20.68 -1.47 5.06
C LEU A 6 21.34 -1.20 6.43
N ALA A 7 22.57 -0.67 6.46
CA ALA A 7 23.29 -0.42 7.71
C ALA A 7 22.50 0.40 8.76
N PRO A 8 21.79 1.48 8.40
CA PRO A 8 20.98 2.21 9.37
C PRO A 8 19.83 1.37 9.95
N ALA A 9 19.13 0.59 9.12
CA ALA A 9 18.04 -0.27 9.56
C ALA A 9 18.55 -1.39 10.49
N ILE A 10 19.70 -2.00 10.16
CA ILE A 10 20.37 -2.99 11.02
C ILE A 10 20.73 -2.38 12.37
N HIS A 11 21.34 -1.18 12.36
CA HIS A 11 21.70 -0.47 13.59
C HIS A 11 20.48 -0.22 14.48
N TYR A 12 19.39 0.31 13.92
CA TYR A 12 18.19 0.62 14.71
C TYR A 12 17.43 -0.62 15.17
N ALA A 13 17.44 -1.71 14.40
CA ALA A 13 16.89 -2.98 14.83
C ALA A 13 17.67 -3.56 16.03
N GLU A 14 18.99 -3.38 16.07
CA GLU A 14 19.85 -3.88 17.15
C GLU A 14 19.90 -2.96 18.39
N ALA A 15 20.20 -1.68 18.18
CA ALA A 15 20.33 -0.67 19.24
C ALA A 15 18.96 -0.23 19.79
N GLY A 16 17.93 -0.31 18.96
CA GLY A 16 16.56 0.07 19.25
C GLY A 16 16.24 1.51 18.95
N VAL A 17 14.94 1.81 18.93
CA VAL A 17 14.39 3.15 18.74
C VAL A 17 13.40 3.47 19.87
N PRO A 18 13.33 4.72 20.33
CA PRO A 18 12.29 5.13 21.26
C PRO A 18 10.93 5.09 20.54
N VAL A 19 9.93 4.50 21.18
CA VAL A 19 8.58 4.42 20.64
C VAL A 19 8.01 5.84 20.49
N ALA A 20 7.61 6.18 19.26
CA ALA A 20 7.03 7.47 18.94
C ALA A 20 5.57 7.59 19.44
N PRO A 21 5.06 8.81 19.70
CA PRO A 21 3.70 9.03 20.20
C PRO A 21 2.59 8.34 19.40
N ARG A 22 2.69 8.37 18.06
CA ARG A 22 1.70 7.71 17.19
C ARG A 22 1.73 6.19 17.35
N VAL A 23 2.92 5.60 17.38
CA VAL A 23 3.09 4.15 17.55
C VAL A 23 2.55 3.71 18.91
N ALA A 24 2.88 4.42 19.99
CA ALA A 24 2.36 4.10 21.33
C ALA A 24 0.83 4.26 21.45
N PHE A 25 0.23 5.11 20.62
CA PHE A 25 -1.23 5.26 20.54
C PHE A 25 -1.89 4.07 19.82
N ASP A 26 -1.30 3.60 18.71
CA ASP A 26 -1.87 2.51 17.90
C ASP A 26 -1.56 1.10 18.47
N TRP A 27 -0.39 0.91 19.10
CA TRP A 27 0.12 -0.39 19.55
C TRP A 27 -0.85 -1.16 20.47
N PRO A 28 -1.54 -0.54 21.45
CA PRO A 28 -2.51 -1.23 22.29
C PRO A 28 -3.64 -1.93 21.50
N GLU A 29 -4.00 -1.43 20.31
CA GLU A 29 -5.02 -2.07 19.46
C GLU A 29 -4.61 -3.49 19.03
N ALA A 30 -3.31 -3.76 18.93
CA ALA A 30 -2.76 -5.05 18.56
C ALA A 30 -2.60 -6.03 19.74
N GLU A 31 -2.61 -5.57 21.00
CA GLU A 31 -2.35 -6.42 22.19
C GLU A 31 -3.22 -7.68 22.27
N THR A 32 -4.50 -7.52 21.89
CA THR A 32 -5.50 -8.59 21.91
C THR A 32 -5.45 -9.48 20.67
N ARG A 33 -4.81 -9.02 19.59
CA ARG A 33 -4.64 -9.75 18.33
C ARG A 33 -3.34 -10.54 18.28
N LEU A 34 -2.33 -10.12 19.03
CA LEU A 34 -1.03 -10.79 19.12
C LEU A 34 -1.14 -12.14 19.85
N SER A 35 -0.61 -13.17 19.23
CA SER A 35 -0.57 -14.54 19.75
C SER A 35 0.81 -15.19 19.57
N GLY A 36 1.05 -16.31 20.26
CA GLY A 36 2.30 -17.08 20.14
C GLY A 36 3.57 -16.26 20.39
N ALA A 37 4.58 -16.49 19.55
CA ALA A 37 5.88 -15.82 19.65
C ALA A 37 5.77 -14.28 19.52
N ALA A 38 4.78 -13.78 18.77
CA ALA A 38 4.59 -12.34 18.55
C ALA A 38 4.35 -11.58 19.87
N ARG A 39 3.70 -12.22 20.86
CA ARG A 39 3.52 -11.60 22.19
C ARG A 39 4.85 -11.39 22.91
N GLY A 40 5.79 -12.31 22.77
CA GLY A 40 7.12 -12.17 23.38
C GLY A 40 8.00 -11.13 22.69
N PHE A 41 7.76 -10.86 21.40
CA PHE A 41 8.52 -9.88 20.63
C PHE A 41 7.95 -8.45 20.73
N TYR A 42 6.62 -8.30 20.67
CA TYR A 42 5.98 -7.00 20.55
C TYR A 42 5.37 -6.48 21.86
N LEU A 43 5.40 -7.25 22.96
CA LEU A 43 4.88 -6.82 24.25
C LEU A 43 5.95 -6.94 25.34
N ASP A 44 6.04 -5.93 26.19
CA ASP A 44 6.83 -5.95 27.41
C ASP A 44 5.93 -6.37 28.57
N GLN A 45 6.23 -7.52 29.19
CA GLN A 45 5.40 -8.11 30.26
C GLN A 45 3.91 -8.22 29.89
N GLY A 46 3.62 -8.49 28.61
CA GLY A 46 2.27 -8.63 28.09
C GLY A 46 1.54 -7.32 27.79
N LYS A 47 2.23 -6.18 27.81
CA LYS A 47 1.69 -4.86 27.46
C LYS A 47 2.48 -4.20 26.32
N ALA A 48 1.81 -3.35 25.54
CA ALA A 48 2.45 -2.52 24.55
C ALA A 48 3.44 -1.54 25.19
N LEU A 49 4.49 -1.20 24.44
CA LEU A 49 5.48 -0.22 24.86
C LEU A 49 4.89 1.21 24.81
N CYS A 50 5.18 1.98 25.85
CA CYS A 50 4.82 3.39 25.98
C CYS A 50 5.81 4.31 25.25
N VAL A 51 5.38 5.55 25.03
CA VAL A 51 6.21 6.62 24.42
C VAL A 51 7.57 6.71 25.10
N GLY A 52 8.63 6.69 24.30
CA GLY A 52 10.01 6.83 24.76
C GLY A 52 10.65 5.54 25.30
N GLN A 53 9.88 4.48 25.57
CA GLN A 53 10.49 3.16 25.81
C GLN A 53 11.22 2.69 24.55
N VAL A 54 12.28 1.90 24.72
CA VAL A 54 13.10 1.46 23.59
C VAL A 54 12.58 0.12 23.06
N PHE A 55 12.17 0.10 21.80
CA PHE A 55 11.86 -1.13 21.07
C PHE A 55 13.09 -1.62 20.31
N ARG A 56 13.38 -2.92 20.35
CA ARG A 56 14.49 -3.58 19.64
C ARG A 56 14.00 -4.82 18.93
N SER A 57 14.61 -5.12 17.78
CA SER A 57 14.34 -6.30 16.96
C SER A 57 15.65 -6.94 16.47
N PRO A 58 16.46 -7.54 17.37
CA PRO A 58 17.77 -8.11 17.01
C PRO A 58 17.66 -9.27 16.00
N GLY A 59 16.56 -10.04 16.03
CA GLY A 59 16.31 -11.07 15.03
C GLY A 59 16.12 -10.48 13.62
N GLN A 60 15.46 -9.33 13.50
CA GLN A 60 15.35 -8.61 12.23
C GLN A 60 16.70 -8.04 11.79
N ALA A 61 17.52 -7.56 12.72
CA ALA A 61 18.89 -7.12 12.41
C ALA A 61 19.70 -8.26 11.78
N GLU A 62 19.57 -9.48 12.28
CA GLU A 62 20.26 -10.65 11.74
C GLU A 62 19.81 -11.01 10.33
N VAL A 63 18.49 -11.04 10.07
CA VAL A 63 17.97 -11.27 8.72
C VAL A 63 18.41 -10.17 7.75
N LEU A 64 18.41 -8.91 8.18
CA LEU A 64 18.89 -7.79 7.35
C LEU A 64 20.39 -7.90 7.02
N ARG A 65 21.22 -8.43 7.94
CA ARG A 65 22.64 -8.71 7.65
C ARG A 65 22.80 -9.78 6.58
N ARG A 66 21.99 -10.85 6.63
CA ARG A 66 21.99 -11.90 5.59
C ARG A 66 21.57 -11.34 4.24
N ILE A 67 20.54 -10.50 4.19
CA ILE A 67 20.15 -9.81 2.95
C ILE A 67 21.28 -8.89 2.46
N ALA A 68 21.98 -8.20 3.36
CA ALA A 68 23.10 -7.35 2.99
C ALA A 68 24.29 -8.13 2.38
N SER A 69 24.57 -9.35 2.84
CA SER A 69 25.68 -10.18 2.36
C SER A 69 25.31 -11.07 1.16
N GLU A 70 24.11 -11.63 1.15
CA GLU A 70 23.68 -12.67 0.20
C GLU A 70 22.64 -12.14 -0.81
N GLY A 71 22.21 -10.88 -0.66
CA GLY A 71 21.17 -10.28 -1.47
C GLY A 71 19.83 -10.99 -1.30
N ARG A 72 19.15 -11.26 -2.42
CA ARG A 72 17.85 -11.96 -2.44
C ARG A 72 17.89 -13.32 -1.75
N ALA A 73 18.99 -14.06 -1.90
CA ALA A 73 19.12 -15.41 -1.36
C ALA A 73 19.05 -15.46 0.17
N GLY A 74 19.49 -14.39 0.85
CA GLY A 74 19.45 -14.30 2.32
C GLY A 74 18.06 -14.20 2.93
N PHE A 75 17.01 -14.08 2.12
CA PHE A 75 15.60 -14.08 2.56
C PHE A 75 14.76 -15.17 1.91
N TYR A 76 14.89 -15.35 0.59
CA TYR A 76 14.03 -16.26 -0.20
C TYR A 76 14.58 -17.68 -0.31
N SER A 77 15.68 -18.00 0.36
CA SER A 77 16.31 -19.32 0.34
C SER A 77 17.03 -19.61 1.66
N GLY A 78 17.42 -20.87 1.85
CA GLY A 78 18.14 -21.32 3.04
C GLY A 78 17.35 -21.14 4.34
N GLU A 79 18.09 -20.95 5.43
CA GLU A 79 17.57 -20.99 6.81
C GLU A 79 16.38 -20.05 7.05
N VAL A 80 16.39 -18.83 6.50
CA VAL A 80 15.29 -17.86 6.70
C VAL A 80 14.02 -18.35 6.02
N ALA A 81 14.10 -18.83 4.78
CA ALA A 81 12.94 -19.36 4.07
C ALA A 81 12.43 -20.67 4.69
N GLU A 82 13.34 -21.53 5.15
CA GLU A 82 13.01 -22.77 5.86
C GLU A 82 12.25 -22.48 7.16
N ASP A 83 12.70 -21.52 7.96
CA ASP A 83 12.04 -21.11 9.21
C ASP A 83 10.65 -20.50 8.94
N MET A 84 10.54 -19.63 7.92
CA MET A 84 9.25 -19.07 7.51
C MET A 84 8.26 -20.15 7.07
N VAL A 85 8.68 -21.08 6.20
CA VAL A 85 7.81 -22.17 5.72
C VAL A 85 7.41 -23.10 6.86
N ALA A 86 8.34 -23.45 7.76
CA ALA A 86 8.03 -24.27 8.92
C ALA A 86 7.00 -23.59 9.84
N SER A 87 7.20 -22.30 10.14
CA SER A 87 6.29 -21.50 10.95
C SER A 87 4.90 -21.37 10.32
N LEU A 88 4.83 -21.09 9.02
CA LEU A 88 3.56 -20.97 8.28
C LEU A 88 2.81 -22.32 8.24
N LYS A 89 3.51 -23.44 7.99
CA LYS A 89 2.90 -24.77 8.01
C LYS A 89 2.40 -25.16 9.39
N ALA A 90 3.15 -24.85 10.44
CA ALA A 90 2.71 -25.07 11.82
C ALA A 90 1.42 -24.29 12.16
N ALA A 91 1.22 -23.13 11.53
CA ALA A 91 -0.01 -22.34 11.63
C ALA A 91 -1.14 -22.81 10.67
N GLY A 92 -0.95 -23.88 9.90
CA GLY A 92 -1.93 -24.42 8.96
C GLY A 92 -1.85 -23.87 7.53
N GLY A 93 -0.80 -23.11 7.20
CA GLY A 93 -0.55 -22.60 5.84
C GLY A 93 -0.03 -23.67 4.88
N SER A 94 -0.19 -23.42 3.57
CA SER A 94 0.20 -24.33 2.49
C SER A 94 1.51 -23.97 1.78
N HIS A 95 2.20 -22.92 2.23
CA HIS A 95 3.41 -22.41 1.58
C HIS A 95 4.51 -23.46 1.49
N THR A 96 5.28 -23.40 0.40
CA THR A 96 6.41 -24.27 0.10
C THR A 96 7.69 -23.46 -0.10
N LEU A 97 8.85 -24.09 -0.01
CA LEU A 97 10.12 -23.43 -0.35
C LEU A 97 10.17 -22.99 -1.82
N GLU A 98 9.46 -23.70 -2.70
CA GLU A 98 9.37 -23.37 -4.12
C GLU A 98 8.64 -22.04 -4.35
N ASP A 99 7.55 -21.76 -3.60
CA ASP A 99 6.84 -20.48 -3.67
C ASP A 99 7.77 -19.29 -3.38
N PHE A 100 8.60 -19.42 -2.34
CA PHE A 100 9.59 -18.40 -1.97
C PHE A 100 10.69 -18.27 -3.02
N ALA A 101 11.24 -19.39 -3.48
CA ALA A 101 12.31 -19.41 -4.48
C ALA A 101 11.86 -18.78 -5.81
N ALA A 102 10.65 -19.10 -6.27
CA ALA A 102 10.07 -18.64 -7.52
C ALA A 102 9.59 -17.18 -7.51
N THR A 103 9.39 -16.58 -6.33
CA THR A 103 8.96 -15.19 -6.20
C THR A 103 9.91 -14.25 -6.94
N ALA A 104 9.40 -13.29 -7.70
CA ALA A 104 10.22 -12.27 -8.35
C ALA A 104 9.45 -10.96 -8.47
N CYS A 105 10.18 -9.84 -8.56
CA CYS A 105 9.58 -8.55 -8.87
C CYS A 105 9.34 -8.46 -10.38
N ALA A 106 8.18 -7.92 -10.77
CA ALA A 106 7.90 -7.55 -12.16
C ALA A 106 8.35 -6.11 -12.41
N TYR A 107 9.12 -5.90 -13.47
CA TYR A 107 9.31 -4.57 -14.04
C TYR A 107 8.20 -4.33 -15.03
N THR A 108 7.37 -3.33 -14.77
CA THR A 108 6.18 -3.03 -15.57
C THR A 108 6.20 -1.58 -16.05
N ASP A 109 5.61 -1.35 -17.20
CA ASP A 109 5.34 0.01 -17.67
C ASP A 109 4.18 0.60 -16.86
N PRO A 110 4.29 1.85 -16.40
CA PRO A 110 3.21 2.49 -15.66
C PRO A 110 2.00 2.75 -16.55
N VAL A 111 0.81 2.81 -15.94
CA VAL A 111 -0.36 3.40 -16.58
C VAL A 111 -0.33 4.91 -16.37
N SER A 112 -0.85 5.65 -17.33
CA SER A 112 -0.88 7.11 -17.26
C SER A 112 -2.21 7.67 -17.75
N GLY A 113 -2.52 8.86 -17.27
CA GLY A 113 -3.60 9.70 -17.76
C GLY A 113 -3.26 11.17 -17.56
N SER A 114 -4.00 12.06 -18.21
CA SER A 114 -3.81 13.51 -18.09
C SER A 114 -4.91 14.11 -17.22
N TYR A 115 -4.55 15.01 -16.30
CA TYR A 115 -5.51 15.85 -15.61
C TYR A 115 -5.09 17.32 -15.76
N ARG A 116 -5.83 18.03 -16.61
CA ARG A 116 -5.50 19.40 -17.04
C ARG A 116 -4.12 19.48 -17.68
N ASP A 117 -3.20 20.23 -17.07
CA ASP A 117 -1.83 20.48 -17.49
C ASP A 117 -0.82 19.51 -16.85
N HIS A 118 -1.29 18.46 -16.16
CA HIS A 118 -0.45 17.50 -15.45
C HIS A 118 -0.66 16.08 -15.98
N ASP A 119 0.43 15.31 -16.04
CA ASP A 119 0.40 13.87 -16.24
C ASP A 119 0.33 13.17 -14.89
N LEU A 120 -0.62 12.25 -14.75
CA LEU A 120 -0.72 11.32 -13.63
C LEU A 120 -0.16 9.97 -14.09
N VAL A 121 0.85 9.48 -13.37
CA VAL A 121 1.53 8.22 -13.64
C VAL A 121 1.38 7.32 -12.43
N GLU A 122 0.91 6.10 -12.66
CA GLU A 122 0.54 5.16 -11.61
C GLU A 122 1.00 3.72 -11.93
N HIS A 123 1.06 2.88 -10.90
CA HIS A 123 1.31 1.45 -11.11
C HIS A 123 0.16 0.81 -11.90
N PRO A 124 0.48 -0.12 -12.84
CA PRO A 124 -0.54 -0.96 -13.46
C PRO A 124 -1.15 -1.92 -12.43
N PRO A 125 -2.18 -2.71 -12.80
CA PRO A 125 -2.57 -3.87 -12.02
C PRO A 125 -1.35 -4.72 -11.60
N ASN A 126 -1.35 -5.35 -10.43
CA ASN A 126 -2.42 -5.43 -9.43
C ASN A 126 -2.64 -4.15 -8.59
N GLY A 127 -1.91 -3.07 -8.87
CA GLY A 127 -2.14 -1.76 -8.27
C GLY A 127 -3.50 -1.15 -8.64
N GLN A 128 -3.96 -0.22 -7.80
CA GLN A 128 -5.27 0.44 -7.98
C GLN A 128 -5.16 1.78 -8.72
N GLY A 129 -4.00 2.09 -9.32
CA GLY A 129 -3.67 3.37 -9.96
C GLY A 129 -4.66 3.84 -11.03
N ALA A 130 -5.16 2.92 -11.84
CA ALA A 130 -6.18 3.22 -12.85
C ALA A 130 -7.47 3.81 -12.26
N THR A 131 -7.76 3.54 -10.98
CA THR A 131 -8.89 4.12 -10.24
C THR A 131 -8.71 5.62 -10.05
N ALA A 132 -7.50 6.06 -9.68
CA ALA A 132 -7.19 7.47 -9.49
C ALA A 132 -7.27 8.22 -10.83
N ILE A 133 -6.73 7.61 -11.89
CA ILE A 133 -6.81 8.15 -13.25
C ILE A 133 -8.28 8.30 -13.70
N LEU A 134 -9.10 7.26 -13.54
CA LEU A 134 -10.52 7.32 -13.89
C LEU A 134 -11.25 8.42 -13.09
N MET A 135 -10.99 8.51 -11.79
CA MET A 135 -11.60 9.52 -10.92
C MET A 135 -11.27 10.94 -11.39
N LEU A 136 -10.00 11.23 -11.68
CA LEU A 136 -9.59 12.54 -12.20
C LEU A 136 -10.18 12.82 -13.58
N ASN A 137 -10.27 11.81 -14.46
CA ASN A 137 -10.91 11.96 -15.76
C ASN A 137 -12.40 12.30 -15.61
N ILE A 138 -13.13 11.66 -14.69
CA ILE A 138 -14.53 12.02 -14.38
C ILE A 138 -14.61 13.47 -13.90
N LEU A 139 -13.75 13.84 -12.95
CA LEU A 139 -13.71 15.20 -12.37
C LEU A 139 -13.32 16.28 -13.38
N SER A 140 -12.61 15.92 -14.46
CA SER A 140 -12.22 16.86 -15.52
C SER A 140 -13.41 17.46 -16.28
N HIS A 141 -14.59 16.85 -16.19
CA HIS A 141 -15.84 17.36 -16.77
C HIS A 141 -16.51 18.45 -15.92
N PHE A 142 -15.97 18.78 -14.74
CA PHE A 142 -16.53 19.79 -13.84
C PHE A 142 -15.54 20.94 -13.62
N ASP A 143 -16.07 22.15 -13.47
CA ASP A 143 -15.29 23.35 -13.15
C ASP A 143 -14.96 23.44 -11.65
N LEU A 144 -14.23 22.45 -11.13
CA LEU A 144 -13.79 22.42 -9.74
C LEU A 144 -13.04 23.70 -9.26
N PRO A 145 -12.24 24.41 -10.07
CA PRO A 145 -11.54 25.62 -9.64
C PRO A 145 -12.46 26.77 -9.27
N SER A 146 -13.68 26.83 -9.83
CA SER A 146 -14.66 27.86 -9.48
C SER A 146 -15.42 27.56 -8.19
N LEU A 147 -15.25 26.38 -7.61
CA LEU A 147 -15.88 25.96 -6.35
C LEU A 147 -14.95 26.19 -5.15
N ASP A 148 -15.55 26.46 -4.00
CA ASP A 148 -14.83 26.53 -2.72
C ASP A 148 -14.13 25.18 -2.43
N PRO A 149 -12.80 25.16 -2.21
CA PRO A 149 -12.04 23.97 -1.82
C PRO A 149 -12.59 23.22 -0.61
N LEU A 150 -13.26 23.92 0.32
CA LEU A 150 -13.88 23.33 1.51
C LEU A 150 -15.42 23.33 1.44
N GLY A 151 -15.97 23.68 0.27
CA GLY A 151 -17.40 23.82 0.05
C GLY A 151 -18.11 22.49 -0.22
N ALA A 152 -19.36 22.40 0.23
CA ALA A 152 -20.18 21.19 0.05
C ALA A 152 -20.37 20.79 -1.42
N ALA A 153 -20.47 21.77 -2.34
CA ALA A 153 -20.63 21.49 -3.76
C ALA A 153 -19.42 20.74 -4.35
N ARG A 154 -18.21 21.14 -3.97
CA ARG A 154 -16.99 20.47 -4.42
C ARG A 154 -16.87 19.07 -3.79
N ALA A 155 -17.09 18.98 -2.48
CA ALA A 155 -17.07 17.71 -1.76
C ALA A 155 -18.09 16.71 -2.34
N HIS A 156 -19.26 17.17 -2.75
CA HIS A 156 -20.28 16.36 -3.42
C HIS A 156 -19.75 15.75 -4.73
N LEU A 157 -19.19 16.57 -5.62
CA LEU A 157 -18.64 16.09 -6.89
C LEU A 157 -17.48 15.10 -6.68
N GLU A 158 -16.57 15.41 -5.76
CA GLU A 158 -15.44 14.53 -5.41
C GLU A 158 -15.93 13.19 -4.83
N ALA A 159 -16.95 13.21 -3.97
CA ALA A 159 -17.54 12.00 -3.39
C ALA A 159 -18.24 11.13 -4.45
N GLU A 160 -19.04 11.72 -5.32
CA GLU A 160 -19.78 11.00 -6.36
C GLU A 160 -18.83 10.42 -7.43
N ALA A 161 -17.82 11.18 -7.86
CA ALA A 161 -16.78 10.67 -8.75
C ALA A 161 -15.98 9.53 -8.10
N THR A 162 -15.63 9.66 -6.81
CA THR A 162 -14.97 8.61 -6.04
C THR A 162 -15.81 7.34 -6.01
N ARG A 163 -17.12 7.45 -5.76
CA ARG A 163 -18.02 6.28 -5.75
C ARG A 163 -18.01 5.52 -7.07
N LEU A 164 -18.08 6.23 -8.19
CA LEU A 164 -18.08 5.61 -9.53
C LEU A 164 -16.73 4.97 -9.86
N ALA A 165 -15.62 5.65 -9.58
CA ALA A 165 -14.29 5.11 -9.83
C ALA A 165 -14.03 3.86 -8.97
N TYR A 166 -14.43 3.87 -7.69
CA TYR A 166 -14.27 2.71 -6.80
C TYR A 166 -15.17 1.54 -7.19
N ASP A 167 -16.39 1.78 -7.70
CA ASP A 167 -17.21 0.69 -8.26
C ASP A 167 -16.53 0.04 -9.47
N ALA A 168 -15.92 0.82 -10.36
CA ALA A 168 -15.13 0.29 -11.47
C ALA A 168 -13.91 -0.50 -10.98
N ARG A 169 -13.19 0.01 -9.97
CA ARG A 169 -12.08 -0.69 -9.32
C ARG A 169 -12.50 -2.07 -8.82
N ASP A 170 -13.57 -2.11 -8.02
CA ASP A 170 -14.04 -3.33 -7.36
C ASP A 170 -14.52 -4.39 -8.37
N ARG A 171 -14.94 -3.96 -9.57
CA ARG A 171 -15.36 -4.85 -10.65
C ARG A 171 -14.23 -5.33 -11.56
N PHE A 172 -13.19 -4.51 -11.76
CA PHE A 172 -12.27 -4.70 -12.87
C PHE A 172 -10.82 -4.93 -12.45
N ILE A 173 -10.35 -4.39 -11.32
CA ILE A 173 -8.96 -4.50 -10.89
C ILE A 173 -8.74 -5.81 -10.14
N ALA A 174 -7.77 -6.59 -10.61
CA ALA A 174 -7.32 -7.83 -10.00
C ALA A 174 -5.81 -8.01 -10.26
N ASP A 175 -5.32 -9.25 -10.14
CA ASP A 175 -4.01 -9.63 -10.69
C ASP A 175 -3.88 -9.23 -12.18
N PRO A 176 -2.69 -8.83 -12.69
CA PRO A 176 -2.48 -8.51 -14.09
C PRO A 176 -3.11 -9.51 -15.06
N ASP A 177 -2.96 -10.80 -14.80
CA ASP A 177 -3.44 -11.87 -15.68
C ASP A 177 -4.97 -12.04 -15.65
N HIS A 178 -5.63 -11.39 -14.69
CA HIS A 178 -7.06 -11.47 -14.44
C HIS A 178 -7.77 -10.11 -14.56
N THR A 179 -7.04 -9.04 -14.86
CA THR A 179 -7.62 -7.70 -15.07
C THR A 179 -8.11 -7.57 -16.51
N SER A 180 -9.42 -7.72 -16.72
CA SER A 180 -10.00 -7.81 -18.08
C SER A 180 -10.40 -6.48 -18.73
N ARG A 181 -10.53 -5.39 -17.96
CA ARG A 181 -11.11 -4.12 -18.45
C ARG A 181 -10.30 -2.87 -18.09
N LEU A 182 -8.98 -3.00 -17.96
CA LEU A 182 -8.09 -1.85 -17.69
C LEU A 182 -8.25 -0.73 -18.74
N GLY A 183 -8.22 -1.07 -20.03
CA GLY A 183 -8.39 -0.09 -21.11
C GLY A 183 -9.73 0.64 -21.05
N HIS A 184 -10.80 0.00 -20.56
CA HIS A 184 -12.09 0.65 -20.35
C HIS A 184 -12.02 1.66 -19.20
N MET A 185 -11.31 1.38 -18.11
CA MET A 185 -11.11 2.35 -17.01
C MET A 185 -10.29 3.57 -17.44
N LEU A 186 -9.36 3.41 -18.38
CA LEU A 186 -8.49 4.50 -18.86
C LEU A 186 -9.10 5.30 -20.02
N ALA A 187 -10.20 4.81 -20.63
CA ALA A 187 -10.80 5.45 -21.80
C ALA A 187 -11.55 6.75 -21.44
N PRO A 188 -11.32 7.86 -22.17
CA PRO A 188 -12.03 9.13 -21.95
C PRO A 188 -13.56 9.01 -22.06
N GLU A 189 -14.06 8.15 -22.95
CA GLU A 189 -15.50 7.95 -23.15
C GLU A 189 -16.17 7.33 -21.92
N THR A 190 -15.45 6.47 -21.19
CA THR A 190 -15.93 5.90 -19.93
C THR A 190 -16.09 7.00 -18.89
N ALA A 191 -15.09 7.87 -18.75
CA ALA A 191 -15.13 8.98 -17.81
C ALA A 191 -16.27 9.97 -18.14
N ALA A 192 -16.46 10.29 -19.42
CA ALA A 192 -17.56 11.15 -19.86
C ALA A 192 -18.94 10.54 -19.55
N GLY A 193 -19.10 9.23 -19.81
CA GLY A 193 -20.34 8.51 -19.49
C GLY A 193 -20.63 8.47 -17.99
N LEU A 194 -19.61 8.29 -17.16
CA LEU A 194 -19.75 8.29 -15.69
C LEU A 194 -19.99 9.70 -15.14
N ALA A 195 -19.33 10.73 -15.67
CA ALA A 195 -19.57 12.12 -15.28
C ALA A 195 -21.03 12.55 -15.53
N ALA A 196 -21.63 12.08 -16.63
CA ALA A 196 -23.03 12.35 -16.95
C ALA A 196 -24.04 11.75 -15.95
N LEU A 197 -23.62 10.82 -15.08
CA LEU A 197 -24.47 10.25 -14.03
C LEU A 197 -24.52 11.13 -12.76
N ILE A 198 -23.56 12.04 -12.59
CA ILE A 198 -23.46 12.86 -11.38
C ILE A 198 -24.42 14.05 -11.49
N ASP A 199 -25.42 14.08 -10.62
CA ASP A 199 -26.31 15.23 -10.43
C ASP A 199 -25.70 16.17 -9.37
N PRO A 200 -25.33 17.42 -9.71
CA PRO A 200 -24.71 18.35 -8.75
C PRO A 200 -25.62 18.71 -7.57
N SER A 201 -26.93 18.45 -7.67
CA SER A 201 -27.93 18.79 -6.66
C SER A 201 -28.39 17.59 -5.82
N ARG A 202 -28.01 16.37 -6.21
CA ARG A 202 -28.54 15.14 -5.60
C ARG A 202 -27.52 14.01 -5.62
N ALA A 203 -27.33 13.37 -4.46
CA ALA A 203 -26.52 12.17 -4.37
C ALA A 203 -27.17 10.99 -5.11
N MET A 204 -26.37 10.19 -5.82
CA MET A 204 -26.84 8.96 -6.43
C MET A 204 -27.28 7.95 -5.37
N ASP A 205 -28.31 7.17 -5.71
CA ASP A 205 -28.68 5.99 -4.94
C ASP A 205 -27.50 5.02 -4.85
N ARG A 206 -27.47 4.22 -3.78
CA ARG A 206 -26.32 3.42 -3.35
C ARG A 206 -25.81 2.51 -4.49
N VAL A 207 -24.55 2.69 -4.90
CA VAL A 207 -23.98 2.06 -6.11
C VAL A 207 -23.79 0.54 -5.96
N THR A 208 -23.66 0.02 -4.74
CA THR A 208 -23.79 -1.41 -4.35
C THR A 208 -23.57 -1.54 -2.84
N GLU A 209 -23.88 -2.68 -2.23
CA GLU A 209 -23.53 -2.96 -0.83
C GLU A 209 -22.04 -3.29 -0.70
N ARG A 210 -21.30 -2.49 0.08
CA ARG A 210 -19.85 -2.65 0.24
C ARG A 210 -19.52 -3.76 1.22
N THR A 211 -18.58 -4.62 0.85
CA THR A 211 -17.72 -5.37 1.76
C THR A 211 -16.62 -4.41 2.24
N GLU A 212 -16.77 -3.87 3.45
CA GLU A 212 -15.76 -2.98 4.04
C GLU A 212 -14.50 -3.76 4.41
N ALA A 213 -13.43 -3.59 3.63
CA ALA A 213 -12.08 -3.86 4.08
C ALA A 213 -11.36 -2.52 4.22
N VAL A 214 -11.28 -2.00 5.44
CA VAL A 214 -10.43 -0.84 5.73
C VAL A 214 -8.99 -1.33 5.69
N HIS A 215 -8.26 -0.99 4.63
CA HIS A 215 -6.81 -1.18 4.62
C HIS A 215 -6.22 -0.23 5.65
N ARG A 216 -5.54 -0.77 6.67
CA ARG A 216 -4.87 0.00 7.71
C ARG A 216 -3.40 -0.32 7.61
N ASP A 217 -2.59 0.72 7.57
CA ASP A 217 -1.12 0.70 7.63
C ASP A 217 -0.41 0.62 6.27
N THR A 218 0.26 1.72 5.92
CA THR A 218 1.07 1.86 4.70
C THR A 218 2.14 2.91 4.95
N VAL A 219 3.36 2.65 4.48
CA VAL A 219 4.45 3.63 4.50
C VAL A 219 4.67 4.12 3.08
N TYR A 220 4.61 5.44 2.90
CA TYR A 220 4.93 6.12 1.66
C TYR A 220 6.23 6.91 1.83
N ILE A 221 7.14 6.77 0.87
CA ILE A 221 8.44 7.44 0.84
C ILE A 221 8.62 8.04 -0.56
N THR A 222 9.02 9.31 -0.61
CA THR A 222 9.46 9.95 -1.84
C THR A 222 10.87 10.51 -1.67
N VAL A 223 11.72 10.29 -2.66
CA VAL A 223 13.09 10.79 -2.69
C VAL A 223 13.36 11.39 -4.07
N VAL A 224 13.99 12.57 -4.09
CA VAL A 224 14.53 13.18 -5.30
C VAL A 224 15.99 13.51 -5.03
N ASP A 225 16.90 13.02 -5.87
CA ASP A 225 18.33 13.32 -5.74
C ASP A 225 18.76 14.57 -6.52
N ARG A 226 20.04 14.95 -6.37
CA ARG A 226 20.62 16.13 -7.03
C ARG A 226 20.63 16.04 -8.56
N ASP A 227 20.59 14.82 -9.09
CA ASP A 227 20.63 14.52 -10.52
C ASP A 227 19.19 14.40 -11.08
N ARG A 228 18.18 14.68 -10.23
CA ARG A 228 16.74 14.65 -10.49
C ARG A 228 16.18 13.24 -10.73
N MET A 229 16.84 12.21 -10.22
CA MET A 229 16.22 10.89 -10.10
C MET A 229 15.15 10.95 -9.02
N ALA A 230 13.92 10.60 -9.37
CA ALA A 230 12.79 10.59 -8.46
C ALA A 230 12.33 9.15 -8.20
N VAL A 231 12.06 8.82 -6.94
CA VAL A 231 11.48 7.54 -6.53
C VAL A 231 10.25 7.83 -5.69
N SER A 232 9.13 7.21 -6.09
CA SER A 232 7.89 7.13 -5.32
C SER A 232 7.74 5.68 -4.88
N LEU A 233 7.96 5.42 -3.59
CA LEU A 233 7.95 4.08 -3.01
C LEU A 233 6.81 3.98 -2.01
N ILE A 234 6.00 2.95 -2.16
CA ILE A 234 4.98 2.57 -1.20
C ILE A 234 5.20 1.11 -0.82
N TYR A 235 5.11 0.81 0.47
CA TYR A 235 5.04 -0.57 0.94
C TYR A 235 4.09 -0.67 2.12
N SER A 236 3.47 -1.83 2.24
CA SER A 236 2.53 -2.15 3.30
C SER A 236 2.83 -3.55 3.82
N THR A 237 2.34 -3.87 5.01
CA THR A 237 2.60 -5.09 5.78
C THR A 237 1.28 -5.74 6.17
#